data_AF-A0AA90QAM8-F1
#
_entry.id   AF-A0AA90QAM8-F1
#
_cell.length_a   1.000
_cell.length_b   1.000
_cell.length_c   1.000
_cell.angle_alpha   90.00
_cell.angle_beta   90.00
_cell.angle_gamma   90.00
#
_symmetry.space_group_name_H-M   'P 1'
#
loop_
_entity.id
_entity.type
_entity.pdbx_description
1 polymer ?
#
loop_
_entity_poly.entity_id
_entity_poly.type
_entity_poly.pdbx_seq_one_letter_code
_entity_poly.pdbx_strand_id
1 'polypeptide(L)'
;MTAITSIPNWNSTPARSPALATSRSEAPAVQRATPSTIVYLSPHSVSTSLSGTSALAWDSKAQDGVSALIATNVASRSLAGRFSGLGAALLTQFRGDVSNVSQSVQLSPAATPSSPYGISTAPPALHGQGDDKISLSITTKSGIEVKLALDNQNHGLAVQMSSSDELSDAERSALAGLAGAFQDAIDGMAEQPPSVRLAGLTQFEPAVLASVDLRAVIRLDTDPDRTQALDFHADGAQRKVSLSGPSGTASVSVDTSNLSGLGSPEQQARALANHLKQFDHAASRGRADAGLMTMFKEAFSGSTPMSGRHSRALPRAASGNWRPGTMLRSPGCWISARR
;
A
#
# COMPACT_ATOMS: atom_id res chain seq x y z
N MET A 1 -35.27 -26.05 68.90
CA MET A 1 -35.03 -27.48 69.16
C MET A 1 -33.54 -27.75 68.97
N THR A 2 -32.90 -28.08 70.08
CA THR A 2 -31.54 -28.61 70.34
C THR A 2 -31.27 -29.87 69.49
N ALA A 3 -30.04 -30.23 69.06
CA ALA A 3 -28.84 -30.63 69.81
C ALA A 3 -27.61 -30.62 68.84
N ILE A 4 -26.42 -30.10 69.15
CA ILE A 4 -25.33 -30.53 70.08
C ILE A 4 -24.46 -31.68 69.53
N THR A 5 -23.28 -31.30 69.01
CA THR A 5 -21.89 -31.72 69.38
C THR A 5 -21.49 -33.21 69.38
N SER A 6 -20.36 -33.56 68.73
CA SER A 6 -19.06 -33.88 69.38
C SER A 6 -18.06 -34.66 68.50
N ILE A 7 -16.80 -34.22 68.55
CA ILE A 7 -15.57 -34.94 68.17
C ILE A 7 -15.16 -35.82 69.37
N PRO A 8 -14.36 -36.89 69.21
CA PRO A 8 -12.96 -36.76 69.62
C PRO A 8 -11.94 -37.58 68.82
N ASN A 9 -10.70 -37.34 69.22
CA ASN A 9 -9.38 -37.57 68.63
C ASN A 9 -8.74 -38.91 69.08
N TRP A 10 -7.52 -39.17 68.58
CA TRP A 10 -6.42 -40.04 69.09
C TRP A 10 -6.15 -41.41 68.43
N ASN A 11 -5.01 -41.44 67.72
CA ASN A 11 -3.90 -42.41 67.72
C ASN A 11 -4.18 -43.90 67.98
N SER A 12 -3.65 -44.76 67.10
CA SER A 12 -2.50 -45.65 67.39
C SER A 12 -2.18 -46.59 66.20
N THR A 13 -0.93 -46.56 65.74
CA THR A 13 -0.22 -47.61 64.96
C THR A 13 0.00 -48.88 65.82
N PRO A 14 0.24 -50.10 65.28
CA PRO A 14 1.59 -50.47 64.83
C PRO A 14 1.76 -51.58 63.75
N ALA A 15 3.00 -51.59 63.21
CA ALA A 15 3.87 -52.73 62.84
C ALA A 15 3.61 -53.57 61.56
N ARG A 16 4.64 -53.63 60.69
CA ARG A 16 5.59 -54.77 60.61
C ARG A 16 6.74 -54.54 59.57
N SER A 17 7.91 -54.16 60.09
CA SER A 17 9.30 -54.69 59.94
C SER A 17 9.90 -55.14 58.56
N PRO A 18 11.23 -55.43 58.46
CA PRO A 18 12.23 -54.50 57.91
C PRO A 18 13.15 -55.12 56.83
N ALA A 19 14.01 -54.32 56.20
CA ALA A 19 15.23 -54.84 55.57
C ALA A 19 16.40 -53.83 55.64
N LEU A 20 17.37 -54.21 56.45
CA LEU A 20 18.82 -53.92 56.48
C LEU A 20 19.38 -52.58 55.97
N ALA A 21 20.05 -51.94 56.93
CA ALA A 21 20.91 -50.79 56.81
C ALA A 21 22.17 -51.04 55.96
N THR A 22 22.64 -49.99 55.30
CA THR A 22 24.08 -49.73 55.17
C THR A 22 24.31 -48.22 55.27
N SER A 23 25.14 -47.85 56.24
CA SER A 23 25.38 -46.48 56.71
C SER A 23 26.30 -45.71 55.76
N ARG A 24 25.95 -44.46 55.41
CA ARG A 24 26.94 -43.46 54.99
C ARG A 24 26.49 -42.04 55.36
N SER A 25 27.37 -41.40 56.15
CA SER A 25 27.36 -40.06 56.76
C SER A 25 26.43 -38.97 56.23
N GLU A 26 25.80 -38.32 57.21
CA GLU A 26 25.14 -37.01 57.16
C GLU A 26 26.15 -35.87 56.97
N ALA A 27 25.81 -34.91 56.11
CA ALA A 27 26.44 -33.60 55.94
C ALA A 27 25.31 -32.53 55.83
N PRO A 28 25.52 -31.28 56.29
CA PRO A 28 24.45 -30.40 56.74
C PRO A 28 23.56 -29.84 55.62
N ALA A 29 22.30 -29.55 55.97
CA ALA A 29 21.31 -28.93 55.10
C ALA A 29 21.72 -27.52 54.68
N VAL A 30 22.02 -27.33 53.39
CA VAL A 30 22.18 -26.01 52.77
C VAL A 30 20.79 -25.42 52.51
N GLN A 31 20.46 -24.34 53.21
CA GLN A 31 19.29 -23.50 52.90
C GLN A 31 19.43 -22.98 51.46
N ARG A 32 18.55 -23.40 50.55
CA ARG A 32 18.45 -22.80 49.21
C ARG A 32 17.81 -21.41 49.34
N ALA A 33 18.60 -20.38 49.06
CA ALA A 33 18.10 -19.04 48.79
C ALA A 33 17.13 -19.08 47.60
N THR A 34 15.92 -18.59 47.76
CA THR A 34 15.01 -18.31 46.64
C THR A 34 15.47 -17.02 45.96
N PRO A 35 15.83 -17.03 44.66
CA PRO A 35 16.19 -15.79 43.97
C PRO A 35 14.91 -14.99 43.67
N SER A 36 14.71 -13.90 44.42
CA SER A 36 13.73 -12.86 44.08
C SER A 36 14.42 -11.82 43.20
N THR A 37 14.10 -11.76 41.91
CA THR A 37 14.51 -10.65 41.05
C THR A 37 13.35 -9.66 40.94
N ILE A 38 13.53 -8.46 41.48
CA ILE A 38 12.62 -7.34 41.26
C ILE A 38 13.14 -6.59 40.03
N VAL A 39 12.35 -6.58 38.95
CA VAL A 39 12.64 -5.83 37.73
C VAL A 39 11.86 -4.52 37.79
N TYR A 40 12.57 -3.39 37.83
CA TYR A 40 11.98 -2.07 37.60
C TYR A 40 12.01 -1.77 36.10
N LEU A 41 10.83 -1.63 35.49
CA LEU A 41 10.68 -1.15 34.12
C LEU A 41 10.24 0.32 34.16
N SER A 42 11.14 1.23 33.81
CA SER A 42 10.76 2.59 33.40
C SER A 42 10.27 2.55 31.94
N PRO A 43 9.32 3.41 31.52
CA PRO A 43 8.82 3.41 30.14
C PRO A 43 9.86 4.08 29.24
N HIS A 44 10.88 3.33 28.83
CA HIS A 44 11.71 3.65 27.68
C HIS A 44 11.64 2.48 26.72
N SER A 45 11.33 2.80 25.45
CA SER A 45 11.02 1.91 24.34
C SER A 45 11.83 0.61 24.36
N VAL A 46 11.16 -0.49 24.68
CA VAL A 46 11.78 -1.81 24.72
C VAL A 46 11.91 -2.33 23.28
N SER A 47 13.10 -2.15 22.70
CA SER A 47 13.54 -2.97 21.56
C SER A 47 14.00 -4.33 22.11
N THR A 48 13.08 -5.28 22.27
CA THR A 48 13.43 -6.69 22.52
C THR A 48 13.80 -7.34 21.18
N SER A 49 15.07 -7.26 20.81
CA SER A 49 15.64 -8.10 19.74
C SER A 49 15.80 -9.54 20.26
N LEU A 50 14.77 -10.35 20.07
CA LEU A 50 14.91 -11.80 20.05
C LEU A 50 15.53 -12.17 18.69
N SER A 51 16.81 -12.56 18.70
CA SER A 51 17.54 -13.24 17.61
C SER A 51 17.16 -12.86 16.17
N GLY A 52 17.86 -11.87 15.60
CA GLY A 52 17.91 -11.65 14.14
C GLY A 52 16.88 -10.70 13.52
N THR A 53 15.96 -10.14 14.31
CA THR A 53 15.06 -9.07 13.83
C THR A 53 15.74 -7.71 13.95
N SER A 54 15.89 -7.00 12.83
CA SER A 54 16.37 -5.62 12.81
C SER A 54 15.42 -4.75 13.65
N ALA A 55 15.96 -3.95 14.56
CA ALA A 55 15.15 -3.07 15.40
C ALA A 55 14.52 -1.98 14.53
N LEU A 56 13.22 -1.70 14.71
CA LEU A 56 12.52 -0.64 13.99
C LEU A 56 12.68 0.68 14.74
N ALA A 57 13.25 1.68 14.08
CA ALA A 57 13.32 3.05 14.57
C ALA A 57 12.15 3.85 13.98
N TRP A 58 11.26 4.33 14.84
CA TRP A 58 10.07 5.10 14.45
C TRP A 58 10.27 6.60 14.70
N ASP A 59 9.67 7.41 13.83
CA ASP A 59 9.63 8.88 14.00
C ASP A 59 8.69 9.31 15.14
N SER A 60 7.52 8.67 15.24
CA SER A 60 6.54 8.94 16.29
C SER A 60 5.97 7.65 16.90
N LYS A 61 5.15 7.78 17.95
CA LYS A 61 4.53 6.62 18.64
C LYS A 61 3.67 5.81 17.65
N ALA A 62 4.13 4.61 17.32
CA ALA A 62 3.44 3.65 16.45
C ALA A 62 2.31 2.94 17.21
N GLN A 63 1.11 3.52 17.26
CA GLN A 63 -0.06 2.94 17.95
C GLN A 63 -1.30 2.77 17.06
N ASP A 64 -1.21 3.13 15.78
CA ASP A 64 -2.30 3.03 14.83
C ASP A 64 -2.14 1.86 13.83
N GLY A 65 -3.21 1.55 13.09
CA GLY A 65 -3.23 0.46 12.13
C GLY A 65 -2.30 0.66 10.93
N VAL A 66 -2.04 1.91 10.52
CA VAL A 66 -1.11 2.24 9.44
C VAL A 66 0.32 1.94 9.88
N SER A 67 0.69 2.31 11.11
CA SER A 67 1.96 1.95 11.74
C SER A 67 2.15 0.42 11.82
N ALA A 68 1.11 -0.36 12.13
CA ALA A 68 1.20 -1.82 12.13
C ALA A 68 1.46 -2.41 10.71
N LEU A 69 0.82 -1.85 9.68
CA LEU A 69 1.08 -2.23 8.29
C LEU A 69 2.49 -1.86 7.85
N ILE A 70 2.96 -0.66 8.18
CA ILE A 70 4.34 -0.23 7.91
C ILE A 70 5.33 -1.20 8.56
N ALA A 71 5.12 -1.59 9.83
CA ALA A 71 5.99 -2.53 10.54
C ALA A 71 6.10 -3.89 9.83
N THR A 72 5.00 -4.35 9.24
CA THR A 72 4.92 -5.62 8.51
C THR A 72 5.59 -5.51 7.14
N ASN A 73 5.36 -4.39 6.44
CA ASN A 73 5.77 -4.21 5.07
C ASN A 73 7.23 -3.75 4.92
N VAL A 74 7.79 -3.05 5.91
CA VAL A 74 9.11 -2.40 5.80
C VAL A 74 10.23 -3.41 5.50
N ALA A 75 10.08 -4.65 5.98
CA ALA A 75 11.03 -5.75 5.75
C ALA A 75 10.84 -6.49 4.40
N SER A 76 9.81 -6.14 3.62
CA SER A 76 9.60 -6.71 2.29
C SER A 76 10.77 -6.37 1.36
N ARG A 77 11.13 -7.34 0.52
CA ARG A 77 12.18 -7.20 -0.49
C ARG A 77 11.68 -6.61 -1.81
N SER A 78 10.39 -6.75 -2.11
CA SER A 78 9.78 -6.16 -3.29
C SER A 78 9.11 -4.84 -2.94
N LEU A 79 9.15 -3.88 -3.88
CA LEU A 79 8.48 -2.58 -3.73
C LEU A 79 6.97 -2.76 -3.49
N ALA A 80 6.32 -3.66 -4.24
CA ALA A 80 4.90 -3.97 -4.06
C ALA A 80 4.58 -4.46 -2.64
N GLY A 81 5.42 -5.34 -2.07
CA GLY A 81 5.24 -5.78 -0.69
C GLY A 81 5.51 -4.69 0.35
N ARG A 82 6.37 -3.71 0.04
CA ARG A 82 6.61 -2.55 0.93
C ARG A 82 5.42 -1.60 0.95
N PHE A 83 4.71 -1.43 -0.16
CA PHE A 83 3.51 -0.58 -0.24
C PHE A 83 2.18 -1.32 -0.07
N SER A 84 2.20 -2.64 0.09
CA SER A 84 1.01 -3.49 0.14
C SER A 84 -0.03 -3.01 1.17
N GLY A 85 -1.19 -2.57 0.69
CA GLY A 85 -2.30 -2.10 1.52
C GLY A 85 -2.11 -0.73 2.18
N LEU A 86 -0.96 -0.06 2.03
CA LEU A 86 -0.72 1.25 2.65
C LEU A 86 -1.56 2.35 2.01
N GLY A 87 -1.66 2.37 0.69
CA GLY A 87 -2.48 3.37 -0.02
C GLY A 87 -3.96 3.27 0.37
N ALA A 88 -4.49 2.04 0.40
CA ALA A 88 -5.87 1.80 0.83
C ALA A 88 -6.11 2.15 2.31
N ALA A 89 -5.16 1.82 3.18
CA ALA A 89 -5.25 2.10 4.61
C ALA A 89 -5.28 3.62 4.89
N LEU A 90 -4.43 4.40 4.21
CA LEU A 90 -4.43 5.86 4.33
C LEU A 90 -5.79 6.46 3.94
N LEU A 91 -6.33 6.12 2.76
CA LEU A 91 -7.63 6.65 2.35
C LEU A 91 -8.79 6.18 3.25
N THR A 92 -8.70 4.99 3.82
CA THR A 92 -9.70 4.47 4.77
C THR A 92 -9.62 5.19 6.12
N GLN A 93 -8.47 5.75 6.48
CA GLN A 93 -8.28 6.49 7.73
C GLN A 93 -9.20 7.71 7.84
N PHE A 94 -9.58 8.34 6.71
CA PHE A 94 -10.56 9.43 6.66
C PHE A 94 -11.97 9.03 7.08
N ARG A 95 -12.29 7.73 7.20
CA ARG A 95 -13.58 7.29 7.77
C ARG A 95 -13.66 7.51 9.28
N GLY A 96 -12.51 7.64 9.96
CA GLY A 96 -12.44 8.06 11.35
C GLY A 96 -12.12 9.54 11.47
N ASP A 97 -11.83 9.98 12.69
CA ASP A 97 -11.56 11.40 13.00
C ASP A 97 -10.11 11.85 12.71
N VAL A 98 -9.33 11.03 11.98
CA VAL A 98 -7.91 11.30 11.72
C VAL A 98 -7.75 11.91 10.33
N SER A 99 -7.49 13.22 10.30
CA SER A 99 -7.26 13.99 9.08
C SER A 99 -5.79 14.08 8.66
N ASN A 100 -4.86 13.79 9.58
CA ASN A 100 -3.43 13.91 9.35
C ASN A 100 -2.67 12.71 9.91
N VAL A 101 -1.83 12.11 9.08
CA VAL A 101 -0.91 11.03 9.46
C VAL A 101 0.46 11.39 8.90
N SER A 102 1.49 11.31 9.75
CA SER A 102 2.89 11.41 9.31
C SER A 102 3.67 10.40 10.11
N GLN A 103 4.15 9.36 9.43
CA GLN A 103 4.90 8.30 10.08
C GLN A 103 6.03 7.84 9.17
N SER A 104 7.21 7.68 9.75
CA SER A 104 8.32 7.01 9.08
C SER A 104 8.96 5.97 9.98
N VAL A 105 9.50 4.93 9.34
CA VAL A 105 10.22 3.85 10.00
C VAL A 105 11.53 3.60 9.27
N GLN A 106 12.56 3.25 10.03
CA GLN A 106 13.83 2.74 9.50
C GLN A 106 14.15 1.40 10.13
N LEU A 107 14.64 0.45 9.32
CA LEU A 107 15.32 -0.72 9.85
C LEU A 107 16.67 -0.27 10.37
N SER A 108 16.86 -0.40 11.68
CA SER A 108 18.18 -0.21 12.27
C SER A 108 19.07 -1.36 11.79
N PRO A 109 20.28 -1.07 11.26
CA PRO A 109 21.21 -2.12 10.91
C PRO A 109 21.49 -2.97 12.15
N ALA A 110 21.46 -4.29 11.98
CA ALA A 110 21.79 -5.21 13.06
C ALA A 110 23.22 -4.91 13.55
N ALA A 111 23.33 -4.52 14.83
CA ALA A 111 24.57 -4.26 15.56
C ALA A 111 25.43 -3.08 15.06
N THR A 112 24.97 -1.85 15.24
CA THR A 112 25.92 -0.79 15.67
C THR A 112 26.03 -0.85 17.19
N PRO A 113 27.23 -1.04 17.78
CA PRO A 113 27.40 -0.94 19.22
C PRO A 113 26.89 0.43 19.65
N SER A 114 25.89 0.44 20.52
CA SER A 114 25.40 1.64 21.20
C SER A 114 26.60 2.43 21.68
N SER A 115 26.79 3.64 21.15
CA SER A 115 27.84 4.55 21.61
C SER A 115 27.76 4.63 23.13
N PRO A 116 28.87 4.46 23.87
CA PRO A 116 28.87 4.52 25.34
C PRO A 116 28.40 5.88 25.87
N TYR A 117 28.32 6.88 24.98
CA TYR A 117 27.64 8.15 25.18
C TYR A 117 26.31 8.06 24.43
N GLY A 118 25.23 7.72 25.13
CA GLY A 118 23.91 7.40 24.58
C GLY A 118 23.21 8.56 23.85
N ILE A 119 23.76 9.02 22.74
CA ILE A 119 23.08 9.90 21.81
C ILE A 119 22.35 9.00 20.81
N SER A 120 21.11 8.64 21.13
CA SER A 120 20.18 8.14 20.14
C SER A 120 19.86 9.29 19.20
N THR A 121 20.55 9.38 18.06
CA THR A 121 20.15 10.30 16.99
C THR A 121 18.77 9.85 16.53
N ALA A 122 17.77 10.72 16.64
CA ALA A 122 16.46 10.47 16.04
C ALA A 122 16.67 10.11 14.55
N PRO A 123 16.03 9.05 14.04
CA PRO A 123 16.13 8.71 12.63
C PRO A 123 15.72 9.92 11.78
N PRO A 124 16.44 10.24 10.69
CA PRO A 124 16.10 11.38 9.85
C PRO A 124 14.71 11.19 9.24
N ALA A 125 13.92 12.27 9.21
CA ALA A 125 12.59 12.27 8.59
C ALA A 125 12.70 11.84 7.11
N LEU A 126 12.02 10.76 6.76
CA LEU A 126 12.10 10.16 5.42
C LEU A 126 11.14 10.79 4.40
N HIS A 127 10.24 11.66 4.86
CA HIS A 127 9.20 12.26 4.03
C HIS A 127 9.81 13.09 2.88
N GLY A 128 9.40 12.77 1.65
CA GLY A 128 9.88 13.41 0.43
C GLY A 128 11.34 13.09 0.07
N GLN A 129 12.03 12.23 0.84
CA GLN A 129 13.41 11.81 0.58
C GLN A 129 13.50 10.41 -0.05
N GLY A 130 12.37 9.76 -0.35
CA GLY A 130 12.33 8.43 -0.95
C GLY A 130 13.13 8.31 -2.25
N ASP A 131 13.71 7.15 -2.50
CA ASP A 131 14.19 6.79 -3.84
C ASP A 131 12.99 6.50 -4.76
N ASP A 132 11.98 5.83 -4.21
CA ASP A 132 10.69 5.60 -4.85
C ASP A 132 9.62 6.44 -4.14
N LYS A 133 8.82 7.18 -4.92
CA LYS A 133 7.83 8.13 -4.42
C LYS A 133 6.50 7.95 -5.11
N ILE A 134 5.43 7.89 -4.33
CA ILE A 134 4.06 7.89 -4.85
C ILE A 134 3.27 8.95 -4.10
N SER A 135 2.67 9.88 -4.81
CA SER A 135 1.85 10.95 -4.24
C SER A 135 0.48 11.00 -4.91
N LEU A 136 -0.57 11.11 -4.11
CA LEU A 136 -1.94 11.31 -4.56
C LEU A 136 -2.44 12.65 -4.03
N SER A 137 -3.02 13.47 -4.89
CA SER A 137 -3.70 14.71 -4.52
C SER A 137 -5.12 14.65 -5.02
N ILE A 138 -6.09 14.90 -4.14
CA ILE A 138 -7.51 14.90 -4.48
C ILE A 138 -8.08 16.25 -4.08
N THR A 139 -8.73 16.92 -5.02
CA THR A 139 -9.44 18.17 -4.74
C THR A 139 -10.92 17.86 -4.66
N THR A 140 -11.59 18.21 -3.56
CA THR A 140 -13.04 18.05 -3.42
C THR A 140 -13.78 19.17 -4.14
N LYS A 141 -15.10 19.01 -4.35
CA LYS A 141 -15.94 20.07 -4.89
C LYS A 141 -16.11 21.28 -3.96
N SER A 142 -15.92 21.09 -2.65
CA SER A 142 -15.87 22.19 -1.69
C SER A 142 -14.53 22.95 -1.70
N GLY A 143 -13.52 22.45 -2.43
CA GLY A 143 -12.20 23.08 -2.53
C GLY A 143 -11.17 22.58 -1.52
N ILE A 144 -11.49 21.50 -0.77
CA ILE A 144 -10.57 20.88 0.17
C ILE A 144 -9.55 20.04 -0.61
N GLU A 145 -8.27 20.22 -0.30
CA GLU A 145 -7.18 19.46 -0.89
C GLU A 145 -6.74 18.37 0.08
N VAL A 146 -6.76 17.12 -0.39
CA VAL A 146 -6.29 15.94 0.33
C VAL A 146 -5.01 15.45 -0.33
N LYS A 147 -3.93 15.36 0.45
CA LYS A 147 -2.60 14.93 -0.02
C LYS A 147 -2.18 13.66 0.68
N LEU A 148 -1.72 12.68 -0.10
CA LEU A 148 -1.07 11.48 0.38
C LEU A 148 0.30 11.36 -0.27
N ALA A 149 1.29 10.90 0.49
CA ALA A 149 2.62 10.59 -0.01
C ALA A 149 3.12 9.28 0.61
N LEU A 150 3.75 8.46 -0.21
CA LEU A 150 4.44 7.24 0.16
C LEU A 150 5.88 7.37 -0.36
N ASP A 151 6.85 7.29 0.55
CA ASP A 151 8.27 7.36 0.24
C ASP A 151 8.95 6.06 0.67
N ASN A 152 9.77 5.52 -0.21
CA ASN A 152 10.49 4.26 -0.01
C ASN A 152 11.98 4.50 -0.24
N GLN A 153 12.79 4.10 0.75
CA GLN A 153 14.25 4.05 0.67
C GLN A 153 14.74 2.65 1.02
N ASN A 154 15.99 2.31 0.69
CA ASN A 154 16.60 1.00 0.92
C ASN A 154 16.33 0.37 2.31
N HIS A 155 16.28 1.18 3.37
CA HIS A 155 16.01 0.72 4.73
C HIS A 155 14.85 1.45 5.42
N GLY A 156 14.08 2.24 4.67
CA GLY A 156 13.14 3.19 5.24
C GLY A 156 11.82 3.25 4.49
N LEU A 157 10.73 3.47 5.20
CA LEU A 157 9.41 3.68 4.62
C LEU A 157 8.76 4.86 5.33
N ALA A 158 8.24 5.81 4.57
CA ALA A 158 7.52 6.97 5.06
C ALA A 158 6.13 7.03 4.43
N VAL A 159 5.14 7.41 5.23
CA VAL A 159 3.79 7.69 4.77
C VAL A 159 3.34 9.02 5.32
N GLN A 160 2.65 9.78 4.47
CA GLN A 160 2.05 11.05 4.86
C GLN A 160 0.64 11.11 4.29
N MET A 161 -0.26 11.69 5.07
CA MET A 161 -1.62 12.01 4.69
C MET A 161 -2.00 13.30 5.38
N SER A 162 -2.63 14.21 4.65
CA SER A 162 -3.19 15.44 5.20
C SER A 162 -4.41 15.90 4.41
N SER A 163 -5.29 16.63 5.08
CA SER A 163 -6.35 17.42 4.44
C SER A 163 -6.15 18.90 4.79
N SER A 164 -6.47 19.79 3.85
CA SER A 164 -6.36 21.24 4.08
C SER A 164 -7.40 21.78 5.06
N ASP A 165 -8.54 21.09 5.19
CA ASP A 165 -9.66 21.46 6.06
C ASP A 165 -10.47 20.20 6.47
N GLU A 166 -11.56 20.39 7.21
CA GLU A 166 -12.49 19.34 7.63
C GLU A 166 -13.34 18.84 6.46
N LEU A 167 -13.24 17.54 6.18
CA LEU A 167 -14.03 16.86 5.15
C LEU A 167 -15.45 16.55 5.65
N SER A 168 -16.45 16.68 4.80
CA SER A 168 -17.80 16.19 5.05
C SER A 168 -17.91 14.66 4.96
N ASP A 169 -18.98 14.08 5.50
CA ASP A 169 -19.21 12.62 5.43
C ASP A 169 -19.28 12.08 4.00
N ALA A 170 -19.86 12.87 3.08
CA ALA A 170 -19.92 12.52 1.66
C ALA A 170 -18.51 12.47 1.04
N GLU A 171 -17.66 13.45 1.36
CA GLU A 171 -16.27 13.50 0.89
C GLU A 171 -15.43 12.37 1.48
N ARG A 172 -15.55 12.10 2.78
CA ARG A 172 -14.88 10.96 3.44
C ARG A 172 -15.27 9.63 2.79
N SER A 173 -16.57 9.45 2.49
CA SER A 173 -17.07 8.25 1.81
C SER A 173 -16.52 8.12 0.38
N ALA A 174 -16.48 9.22 -0.38
CA ALA A 174 -15.93 9.23 -1.72
C ALA A 174 -14.42 8.91 -1.74
N LEU A 175 -13.65 9.45 -0.79
CA LEU A 175 -12.22 9.14 -0.61
C LEU A 175 -12.00 7.66 -0.27
N ALA A 176 -12.79 7.11 0.66
CA ALA A 176 -12.74 5.70 1.00
C ALA A 176 -13.09 4.80 -0.19
N GLY A 177 -14.01 5.22 -1.07
CA GLY A 177 -14.34 4.52 -2.31
C GLY A 177 -13.17 4.42 -3.29
N LEU A 178 -12.21 5.35 -3.23
CA LEU A 178 -11.00 5.34 -4.05
C LEU A 178 -9.86 4.49 -3.46
N ALA A 179 -9.98 4.03 -2.21
CA ALA A 179 -8.92 3.31 -1.50
C ALA A 179 -8.36 2.11 -2.28
N GLY A 180 -9.24 1.24 -2.78
CA GLY A 180 -8.84 0.08 -3.58
C GLY A 180 -8.19 0.47 -4.90
N ALA A 181 -8.73 1.47 -5.59
CA ALA A 181 -8.19 1.93 -6.86
C ALA A 181 -6.82 2.60 -6.73
N PHE A 182 -6.59 3.33 -5.65
CA PHE A 182 -5.27 3.89 -5.36
C PHE A 182 -4.26 2.79 -5.06
N GLN A 183 -4.66 1.77 -4.29
CA GLN A 183 -3.81 0.61 -4.05
C GLN A 183 -3.51 -0.15 -5.34
N ASP A 184 -4.51 -0.39 -6.21
CA ASP A 184 -4.29 -1.05 -7.50
C ASP A 184 -3.27 -0.29 -8.36
N ALA A 185 -3.33 1.06 -8.36
CA ALA A 185 -2.38 1.89 -9.09
C ALA A 185 -0.95 1.78 -8.52
N ILE A 186 -0.81 1.75 -7.20
CA ILE A 186 0.47 1.51 -6.51
C ILE A 186 1.00 0.13 -6.87
N ASP A 187 0.18 -0.91 -6.73
CA ASP A 187 0.57 -2.30 -6.97
C ASP A 187 0.96 -2.54 -8.43
N GLY A 188 0.24 -1.93 -9.38
CA GLY A 188 0.57 -2.00 -10.80
C GLY A 188 1.93 -1.37 -11.10
N MET A 189 2.19 -0.18 -10.56
CA MET A 189 3.49 0.48 -10.75
C MET A 189 4.61 -0.33 -10.08
N ALA A 190 4.39 -0.86 -8.88
CA ALA A 190 5.38 -1.61 -8.12
C ALA A 190 5.56 -3.08 -8.57
N GLU A 191 4.79 -3.53 -9.57
CA GLU A 191 4.92 -4.85 -10.19
C GLU A 191 6.15 -4.90 -11.12
N GLN A 192 6.64 -6.11 -11.39
CA GLN A 192 7.72 -6.35 -12.34
C GLN A 192 7.25 -7.33 -13.42
N PRO A 193 7.03 -6.89 -14.68
CA PRO A 193 7.20 -5.52 -15.19
C PRO A 193 6.12 -4.53 -14.67
N PRO A 194 6.41 -3.21 -14.62
CA PRO A 194 5.42 -2.21 -14.24
C PRO A 194 4.21 -2.20 -15.17
N SER A 195 3.02 -2.00 -14.58
CA SER A 195 1.74 -1.92 -15.26
C SER A 195 0.93 -0.69 -14.83
N VAL A 196 -0.03 -0.26 -15.65
CA VAL A 196 -0.86 0.92 -15.39
C VAL A 196 -2.27 0.50 -15.00
N ARG A 197 -2.63 0.70 -13.73
CA ARG A 197 -3.94 0.31 -13.16
C ARG A 197 -4.73 1.53 -12.66
N LEU A 198 -5.16 2.39 -13.58
CA LEU A 198 -5.82 3.67 -13.25
C LEU A 198 -7.35 3.65 -13.38
N ALA A 199 -7.94 2.56 -13.88
CA ALA A 199 -9.37 2.52 -14.21
C ALA A 199 -10.28 2.87 -13.03
N GLY A 200 -9.96 2.42 -11.82
CA GLY A 200 -10.72 2.75 -10.61
C GLY A 200 -10.60 4.21 -10.19
N LEU A 201 -9.43 4.83 -10.40
CA LEU A 201 -9.20 6.25 -10.06
C LEU A 201 -9.98 7.22 -10.96
N THR A 202 -10.51 6.74 -12.08
CA THR A 202 -11.36 7.54 -12.98
C THR A 202 -12.85 7.50 -12.64
N GLN A 203 -13.25 6.69 -11.65
CA GLN A 203 -14.65 6.44 -11.28
C GLN A 203 -15.13 7.29 -10.10
N PHE A 204 -14.39 8.34 -9.74
CA PHE A 204 -14.84 9.25 -8.69
C PHE A 204 -16.15 9.94 -9.06
N GLU A 205 -16.92 10.29 -8.04
CA GLU A 205 -18.17 11.03 -8.21
C GLU A 205 -17.85 12.52 -8.43
N PRO A 206 -18.09 13.08 -9.63
CA PRO A 206 -17.77 14.47 -9.91
C PRO A 206 -18.71 15.44 -9.17
N ALA A 207 -19.75 14.95 -8.49
CA ALA A 207 -20.57 15.77 -7.60
C ALA A 207 -19.88 16.06 -6.26
N VAL A 208 -18.91 15.22 -5.86
CA VAL A 208 -18.22 15.30 -4.57
C VAL A 208 -16.74 15.63 -4.75
N LEU A 209 -16.08 15.06 -5.76
CA LEU A 209 -14.67 15.28 -6.06
C LEU A 209 -14.50 16.11 -7.34
N ALA A 210 -13.60 17.09 -7.29
CA ALA A 210 -13.28 17.98 -8.40
C ALA A 210 -12.19 17.40 -9.32
N SER A 211 -11.11 16.87 -8.73
CA SER A 211 -10.01 16.24 -9.45
C SER A 211 -9.31 15.17 -8.63
N VAL A 212 -8.65 14.25 -9.34
CA VAL A 212 -7.73 13.24 -8.79
C VAL A 212 -6.43 13.30 -9.57
N ASP A 213 -5.34 13.51 -8.85
CA ASP A 213 -3.99 13.65 -9.38
C ASP A 213 -3.08 12.59 -8.72
N LEU A 214 -2.46 11.73 -9.52
CA LEU A 214 -1.51 10.72 -9.04
C LEU A 214 -0.17 10.96 -9.72
N ARG A 215 0.90 10.98 -8.93
CA ARG A 215 2.28 10.94 -9.42
C ARG A 215 3.01 9.79 -8.77
N ALA A 216 3.67 8.98 -9.58
CA ALA A 216 4.53 7.90 -9.13
C ALA A 216 5.88 7.99 -9.84
N VAL A 217 6.97 7.80 -9.09
CA VAL A 217 8.33 7.68 -9.59
C VAL A 217 8.95 6.51 -8.86
N ILE A 218 9.30 5.45 -9.58
CA ILE A 218 9.86 4.23 -9.02
C ILE A 218 11.17 3.89 -9.73
N ARG A 219 12.14 3.33 -9.02
CA ARG A 219 13.32 2.72 -9.60
C ARG A 219 12.96 1.36 -10.18
N LEU A 220 13.63 0.98 -11.26
CA LEU A 220 13.45 -0.34 -11.84
C LEU A 220 14.41 -1.33 -11.18
N ASP A 221 13.94 -2.51 -10.81
CA ASP A 221 14.82 -3.56 -10.27
C ASP A 221 15.88 -4.02 -11.30
N THR A 222 15.61 -3.82 -12.59
CA THR A 222 16.55 -4.16 -13.68
C THR A 222 17.71 -3.19 -13.81
N ASP A 223 17.54 -1.94 -13.37
CA ASP A 223 18.57 -0.90 -13.37
C ASP A 223 18.20 0.15 -12.29
N PRO A 224 18.80 0.07 -11.08
CA PRO A 224 18.42 0.90 -9.95
C PRO A 224 18.74 2.39 -10.13
N ASP A 225 19.57 2.75 -11.11
CA ASP A 225 19.85 4.16 -11.45
C ASP A 225 18.80 4.75 -12.40
N ARG A 226 17.85 3.93 -12.84
CA ARG A 226 16.79 4.31 -13.78
C ARG A 226 15.44 4.29 -13.10
N THR A 227 14.61 5.27 -13.47
CA THR A 227 13.25 5.40 -12.94
C THR A 227 12.19 5.30 -14.02
N GLN A 228 11.05 4.72 -13.65
CA GLN A 228 9.79 4.77 -14.36
C GLN A 228 8.89 5.76 -13.62
N ALA A 229 8.38 6.75 -14.34
CA ALA A 229 7.46 7.75 -13.82
C ALA A 229 6.09 7.65 -14.51
N LEU A 230 5.07 8.00 -13.74
CA LEU A 230 3.67 8.10 -14.13
C LEU A 230 3.08 9.37 -13.52
N ASP A 231 2.49 10.21 -14.35
CA ASP A 231 1.64 11.33 -13.94
C ASP A 231 0.23 11.08 -14.48
N PHE A 232 -0.76 11.10 -13.61
CA PHE A 232 -2.16 10.96 -13.93
C PHE A 232 -2.94 12.14 -13.38
N HIS A 233 -3.88 12.64 -14.17
CA HIS A 233 -4.83 13.66 -13.79
C HIS A 233 -6.20 13.29 -14.34
N ALA A 234 -7.25 13.39 -13.53
CA ALA A 234 -8.62 13.26 -13.98
C ALA A 234 -9.51 14.29 -13.29
N ASP A 235 -10.27 15.03 -14.08
CA ASP A 235 -11.27 16.00 -13.64
C ASP A 235 -12.59 15.80 -14.41
N GLY A 236 -13.53 16.74 -14.29
CA GLY A 236 -14.81 16.67 -14.99
C GLY A 236 -14.73 16.85 -16.52
N ALA A 237 -13.63 17.36 -17.05
CA ALA A 237 -13.44 17.73 -18.44
C ALA A 237 -12.44 16.86 -19.19
N GLN A 238 -11.44 16.29 -18.50
CA GLN A 238 -10.38 15.53 -19.13
C GLN A 238 -9.78 14.46 -18.22
N ARG A 239 -9.11 13.50 -18.86
CA ARG A 239 -8.26 12.51 -18.22
C ARG A 239 -6.94 12.46 -18.96
N LYS A 240 -5.85 12.63 -18.23
CA LYS A 240 -4.50 12.67 -18.78
C LYS A 240 -3.61 11.67 -18.06
N VAL A 241 -2.81 10.93 -18.82
CA VAL A 241 -1.75 10.06 -18.32
C VAL A 241 -0.47 10.40 -19.06
N SER A 242 0.64 10.53 -18.35
CA SER A 242 1.98 10.67 -18.91
C SER A 242 2.88 9.61 -18.28
N LEU A 243 3.66 8.94 -19.11
CA LEU A 243 4.61 7.91 -18.75
C LEU A 243 5.98 8.34 -19.25
N SER A 244 7.00 8.20 -18.43
CA SER A 244 8.38 8.43 -18.83
C SER A 244 9.31 7.43 -18.15
N GLY A 245 10.30 6.94 -18.88
CA GLY A 245 11.25 5.96 -18.36
C GLY A 245 12.34 5.63 -19.38
N PRO A 246 13.15 4.59 -19.11
CA PRO A 246 14.29 4.23 -19.96
C PRO A 246 13.89 3.83 -21.38
N SER A 247 12.70 3.24 -21.52
CA SER A 247 12.12 2.83 -22.81
C SER A 247 11.53 4.00 -23.61
N GLY A 248 11.49 5.22 -23.05
CA GLY A 248 10.96 6.42 -23.69
C GLY A 248 9.80 7.05 -22.94
N THR A 249 9.02 7.87 -23.65
CA THR A 249 7.88 8.60 -23.09
C THR A 249 6.60 8.32 -23.87
N ALA A 250 5.47 8.26 -23.18
CA ALA A 250 4.15 8.14 -23.79
C ALA A 250 3.14 9.01 -23.04
N SER A 251 2.16 9.56 -23.75
CA SER A 251 1.09 10.35 -23.11
C SER A 251 -0.26 10.07 -23.76
N VAL A 252 -1.29 10.04 -22.92
CA VAL A 252 -2.69 9.92 -23.31
C VAL A 252 -3.43 11.12 -22.74
N SER A 253 -4.24 11.77 -23.56
CA SER A 253 -5.23 12.75 -23.11
C SER A 253 -6.58 12.40 -23.72
N VAL A 254 -7.59 12.26 -22.88
CA VAL A 254 -8.98 11.98 -23.27
C VAL A 254 -9.83 13.15 -22.80
N ASP A 255 -10.52 13.79 -23.73
CA ASP A 255 -11.55 14.79 -23.42
C ASP A 255 -12.84 14.06 -23.00
N THR A 256 -13.34 14.40 -21.81
CA THR A 256 -14.58 13.86 -21.24
C THR A 256 -15.66 14.93 -21.05
N SER A 257 -15.50 16.13 -21.61
CA SER A 257 -16.46 17.22 -21.44
C SER A 257 -17.79 16.95 -22.15
N ASN A 258 -17.79 16.12 -23.21
CA ASN A 258 -18.95 15.84 -24.07
C ASN A 258 -19.20 14.33 -24.24
N LEU A 259 -19.67 13.67 -23.17
CA LEU A 259 -19.92 12.23 -23.18
C LEU A 259 -21.23 11.82 -23.88
N SER A 260 -22.16 12.75 -24.08
CA SER A 260 -23.50 12.52 -24.62
C SER A 260 -23.53 12.02 -26.08
N GLY A 261 -22.41 12.09 -26.81
CA GLY A 261 -22.28 11.65 -28.20
C GLY A 261 -21.50 10.35 -28.42
N LEU A 262 -21.05 9.65 -27.37
CA LEU A 262 -20.07 8.55 -27.49
C LEU A 262 -20.63 7.21 -28.03
N GLY A 263 -21.92 7.14 -28.39
CA GLY A 263 -22.56 5.92 -28.87
C GLY A 263 -22.82 4.89 -27.75
N SER A 264 -23.31 3.70 -28.13
CA SER A 264 -23.60 2.62 -27.17
C SER A 264 -22.31 2.04 -26.56
N PRO A 265 -22.37 1.40 -25.37
CA PRO A 265 -21.20 0.73 -24.78
C PRO A 265 -20.53 -0.24 -25.75
N GLU A 266 -21.30 -1.00 -26.53
CA GLU A 266 -20.75 -1.95 -27.51
C GLU A 266 -20.00 -1.23 -28.64
N GLN A 267 -20.48 -0.06 -29.07
CA GLN A 267 -19.80 0.76 -30.06
C GLN A 267 -18.48 1.31 -29.50
N GLN A 268 -18.48 1.75 -28.23
CA GLN A 268 -17.29 2.23 -27.54
C GLN A 268 -16.25 1.10 -27.36
N ALA A 269 -16.67 -0.10 -26.94
CA ALA A 269 -15.78 -1.26 -26.83
C ALA A 269 -15.12 -1.61 -28.17
N ARG A 270 -15.90 -1.58 -29.26
CA ARG A 270 -15.39 -1.84 -30.60
C ARG A 270 -14.41 -0.75 -31.05
N ALA A 271 -14.71 0.52 -30.77
CA ALA A 271 -13.81 1.63 -31.06
C ALA A 271 -12.48 1.50 -30.29
N LEU A 272 -12.54 1.22 -28.99
CA LEU A 272 -11.38 0.95 -28.15
C LEU A 272 -10.54 -0.21 -28.71
N ALA A 273 -11.16 -1.37 -28.98
CA ALA A 273 -10.46 -2.52 -29.53
C ALA A 273 -9.79 -2.21 -30.88
N ASN A 274 -10.44 -1.41 -31.73
CA ASN A 274 -9.86 -0.97 -33.00
C ASN A 274 -8.66 -0.04 -32.80
N HIS A 275 -8.71 0.90 -31.86
CA HIS A 275 -7.58 1.76 -31.53
C HIS A 275 -6.40 0.95 -30.97
N LEU A 276 -6.65 -0.01 -30.08
CA LEU A 276 -5.59 -0.89 -29.55
C LEU A 276 -4.87 -1.65 -30.67
N LYS A 277 -5.59 -2.17 -31.67
CA LYS A 277 -4.98 -2.80 -32.85
C LYS A 277 -4.15 -1.83 -33.68
N GLN A 278 -4.62 -0.59 -33.85
CA GLN A 278 -3.87 0.44 -34.58
C GLN A 278 -2.56 0.78 -33.86
N PHE A 279 -2.57 0.84 -32.52
CA PHE A 279 -1.38 1.03 -31.72
C PHE A 279 -0.41 -0.13 -31.91
N ASP A 280 -0.87 -1.38 -31.88
CA ASP A 280 -0.04 -2.56 -32.13
C ASP A 280 0.63 -2.52 -33.52
N HIS A 281 -0.13 -2.16 -34.55
CA HIS A 281 0.41 -2.00 -35.90
C HIS A 281 1.43 -0.86 -36.00
N ALA A 282 1.19 0.27 -35.33
CA ALA A 282 2.13 1.39 -35.30
C ALA A 282 3.40 1.03 -34.52
N ALA A 283 3.26 0.37 -33.38
CA ALA A 283 4.35 -0.14 -32.54
C ALA A 283 5.26 -1.09 -33.32
N SER A 284 4.67 -2.04 -34.05
CA SER A 284 5.41 -2.98 -34.90
C SER A 284 6.21 -2.27 -36.00
N ARG A 285 5.61 -1.30 -36.70
CA ARG A 285 6.32 -0.53 -37.74
C ARG A 285 7.40 0.38 -37.17
N GLY A 286 7.14 0.99 -36.01
CA GLY A 286 8.04 1.93 -35.35
C GLY A 286 9.09 1.27 -34.46
N ARG A 287 9.05 -0.05 -34.27
CA ARG A 287 9.86 -0.79 -33.30
C ARG A 287 9.77 -0.20 -31.89
N ALA A 288 8.56 0.16 -31.47
CA ALA A 288 8.33 0.67 -30.13
C ALA A 288 8.63 -0.40 -29.08
N ASP A 289 9.08 0.02 -27.90
CA ASP A 289 9.28 -0.87 -26.76
C ASP A 289 7.96 -1.54 -26.34
N ALA A 290 8.00 -2.86 -26.13
CA ALA A 290 6.80 -3.66 -25.86
C ALA A 290 6.23 -3.38 -24.46
N GLY A 291 7.08 -3.13 -23.46
CA GLY A 291 6.67 -2.77 -22.10
C GLY A 291 5.96 -1.42 -22.07
N LEU A 292 6.62 -0.39 -22.63
CA LEU A 292 6.04 0.95 -22.74
C LEU A 292 4.72 0.95 -23.54
N MET A 293 4.63 0.16 -24.62
CA MET A 293 3.39 0.05 -25.41
C MET A 293 2.26 -0.64 -24.61
N THR A 294 2.59 -1.62 -23.78
CA THR A 294 1.62 -2.27 -22.88
C THR A 294 1.05 -1.27 -21.88
N MET A 295 1.93 -0.54 -21.17
CA MET A 295 1.52 0.52 -20.24
C MET A 295 0.71 1.62 -20.92
N PHE A 296 1.08 2.01 -22.15
CA PHE A 296 0.32 2.99 -22.93
C PHE A 296 -1.10 2.49 -23.24
N LYS A 297 -1.25 1.23 -23.66
CA LYS A 297 -2.56 0.63 -23.95
C LYS A 297 -3.43 0.51 -22.70
N GLU A 298 -2.82 0.16 -21.57
CA GLU A 298 -3.47 0.13 -20.26
C GLU A 298 -3.92 1.52 -19.81
N ALA A 299 -3.04 2.52 -19.90
CA ALA A 299 -3.36 3.93 -19.63
C ALA A 299 -4.50 4.45 -20.51
N PHE A 300 -4.45 4.16 -21.81
CA PHE A 300 -5.50 4.53 -22.76
C PHE A 300 -6.83 3.90 -22.39
N SER A 301 -6.84 2.58 -22.17
CA SER A 301 -8.03 1.86 -21.79
C SER A 301 -8.59 2.43 -20.48
N GLY A 302 -7.79 2.50 -19.41
CA GLY A 302 -8.20 3.02 -18.11
C GLY A 302 -8.73 4.46 -18.13
N SER A 303 -8.25 5.30 -19.05
CA SER A 303 -8.70 6.69 -19.19
C SER A 303 -10.03 6.82 -19.95
N THR A 304 -10.47 5.81 -20.71
CA THR A 304 -11.74 5.90 -21.44
C THR A 304 -12.95 5.75 -20.50
N PRO A 305 -14.07 6.46 -20.76
CA PRO A 305 -15.28 6.45 -19.91
C PRO A 305 -15.89 5.06 -19.64
N MET A 306 -15.58 4.08 -20.48
CA MET A 306 -16.14 2.73 -20.43
C MET A 306 -15.51 1.81 -19.36
N SER A 307 -14.31 2.15 -18.86
CA SER A 307 -13.50 1.24 -18.05
C SER A 307 -14.07 0.88 -16.67
N GLY A 308 -15.15 1.53 -16.24
CA GLY A 308 -15.87 1.22 -15.00
C GLY A 308 -16.95 0.15 -15.09
N ARG A 309 -17.26 -0.39 -16.29
CA ARG A 309 -18.31 -1.43 -16.44
C ARG A 309 -17.80 -2.86 -16.61
N HIS A 310 -16.49 -3.07 -16.74
CA HIS A 310 -15.91 -4.36 -17.13
C HIS A 310 -15.11 -5.12 -16.07
N SER A 311 -15.02 -4.64 -14.83
CA SER A 311 -14.40 -5.42 -13.74
C SER A 311 -15.26 -6.62 -13.27
N ARG A 312 -16.48 -6.81 -13.83
CA ARG A 312 -17.28 -8.02 -13.60
C ARG A 312 -17.22 -8.93 -14.83
N ALA A 313 -16.26 -9.86 -14.79
CA ALA A 313 -16.15 -11.10 -15.57
C ALA A 313 -16.60 -11.07 -17.04
N LEU A 314 -15.65 -11.14 -17.98
CA LEU A 314 -15.95 -11.55 -19.36
C LEU A 314 -16.25 -13.06 -19.38
N PRO A 315 -17.43 -13.52 -19.83
CA PRO A 315 -17.58 -14.87 -20.34
C PRO A 315 -16.94 -14.92 -21.73
N ARG A 316 -16.21 -16.02 -21.96
CA ARG A 316 -15.53 -16.37 -23.21
C ARG A 316 -16.48 -16.25 -24.42
N ALA A 317 -16.10 -15.44 -25.41
CA ALA A 317 -16.87 -15.17 -26.61
C ALA A 317 -17.15 -16.44 -27.43
N ALA A 318 -18.41 -16.62 -27.82
CA ALA A 318 -18.81 -17.51 -28.91
C ALA A 318 -18.65 -16.76 -30.25
N SER A 319 -18.11 -17.48 -31.23
CA SER A 319 -17.77 -17.04 -32.57
C SER A 319 -18.99 -16.66 -33.41
N GLY A 320 -19.04 -15.40 -33.86
CA GLY A 320 -20.01 -14.90 -34.84
C GLY A 320 -19.30 -14.16 -35.97
N ASN A 321 -19.30 -14.77 -37.15
CA ASN A 321 -18.58 -14.40 -38.36
C ASN A 321 -19.31 -13.28 -39.13
N TRP A 322 -18.71 -12.10 -39.38
CA TRP A 322 -19.28 -11.10 -40.31
C TRP A 322 -18.22 -10.26 -41.07
N ARG A 323 -18.50 -10.05 -42.36
CA ARG A 323 -17.67 -9.45 -43.43
C ARG A 323 -17.76 -7.90 -43.43
N PRO A 324 -16.81 -7.16 -44.05
CA PRO A 324 -16.63 -5.72 -43.83
C PRO A 324 -17.49 -4.85 -44.75
N GLY A 325 -18.07 -3.79 -44.19
CA GLY A 325 -18.78 -2.74 -44.92
C GLY A 325 -18.60 -1.38 -44.25
N THR A 326 -17.91 -0.50 -44.97
CA THR A 326 -18.02 0.97 -44.99
C THR A 326 -17.43 1.77 -43.82
N MET A 327 -16.41 2.58 -44.17
CA MET A 327 -15.77 3.63 -43.38
C MET A 327 -16.77 4.70 -42.92
N LEU A 328 -16.65 5.13 -41.65
CA LEU A 328 -17.02 6.49 -41.25
C LEU A 328 -15.86 7.10 -40.45
N ARG A 329 -15.42 8.26 -40.91
CA ARG A 329 -14.29 9.05 -40.41
C ARG A 329 -14.81 9.91 -39.25
N SER A 330 -14.18 9.84 -38.08
CA SER A 330 -14.44 10.78 -36.97
C SER A 330 -13.15 11.50 -36.59
N PRO A 331 -13.14 12.84 -36.48
CA PRO A 331 -11.95 13.63 -36.12
C PRO A 331 -11.82 13.75 -34.60
N GLY A 332 -10.58 13.80 -34.07
CA GLY A 332 -10.38 14.23 -32.67
C GLY A 332 -9.16 13.70 -31.91
N CYS A 333 -8.32 12.83 -32.49
CA CYS A 333 -7.14 12.32 -31.77
C CYS A 333 -5.87 13.03 -32.26
N TRP A 334 -5.32 13.92 -31.43
CA TRP A 334 -3.97 14.47 -31.64
C TRP A 334 -2.97 13.60 -30.87
N ILE A 335 -2.21 12.78 -31.59
CA ILE A 335 -1.05 12.05 -31.06
C ILE A 335 0.20 12.85 -31.43
N SER A 336 0.87 13.42 -30.43
CA SER A 336 2.17 14.07 -30.58
C SER A 336 3.24 13.12 -30.04
N ALA A 337 3.93 12.41 -30.94
CA ALA A 337 5.19 11.75 -30.65
C ALA A 337 6.32 12.69 -31.11
N ARG A 338 7.01 13.37 -30.17
CA ARG A 338 8.31 13.98 -30.48
C ARG A 338 9.39 12.93 -30.24
N ARG A 339 10.26 12.79 -31.23
CA ARG A 339 11.54 12.07 -31.13
C ARG A 339 12.50 12.82 -30.23
#